data_AF-A0AAJ2T8C5-F1
#
_entry.id   AF-A0AAJ2T8C5-F1
#
_cell.length_a   1.000
_cell.length_b   1.000
_cell.length_c   1.000
_cell.angle_alpha   90.00
_cell.angle_beta   90.00
_cell.angle_gamma   90.00
#
_symmetry.space_group_name_H-M   'P 1'
#
loop_
_entity.id
_entity.type
_entity.pdbx_description
1 polymer ?
#
loop_
_entity_poly.entity_id
_entity_poly.type
_entity_poly.pdbx_seq_one_letter_code
_entity_poly.pdbx_strand_id
1 'polypeptide(L)'
;MHCTRKITNDITWVGANDRRLKLFEGVYDVPAGVSYNSYLINDDKTVLMDTVDKAVSGQFFENLAHALDGRELDYVVVQHMEPDHSATLDEVLLRYPGTKLVCGDKVYAMIKQFFGSAYEGRVMTIKEGDVLETGHHSLTFVAAPMVHWPEVMVTFDTVRGILFSADAFGTFGATNGALFADEVDFMRDYLDEARRYYCNIVGKYGTQVQALLKKASGLDIKMICPLHGFVWREKLGDFIDKYAKWSTYTPEENGVVVTYASVYGNTAAAAEALAIKLRERGVRTAVYDASVTSADYILAAAFRYSHLVFASTTYNAGIFVRMDDLLRDIAAHGLKNRYVSLIENGSWAPTAGNLMRGILEPLKGMTFIGDKLTIRSSLTPSQEADLDALADAIADSFPKPEIPEAPETALDPKAFHKLSYGLYAISTKDGAKDNACIVNTVTQLTDNPKRVTVAVNNSNLTAETIKKTGVFNVSVLTESTPFDLIKDLGFVSGRDHDKLSGRSDVARTANGLTYLTGNTNAVLSAKVISAEDYGTHTLFTAEVTAAEVLSAAPSLTYAYYYEHIKPKPSVIEEKKTGWICKVCGYVYEGEELPADFICPLCKHGVEDFEKIR
;
A
#
# COMPACT_ATOMS: atom_id res chain seq x y z
N MET A 1 -48.75 -11.51 -9.00
CA MET A 1 -47.78 -12.62 -9.00
C MET A 1 -46.59 -12.17 -8.17
N HIS A 2 -46.30 -12.81 -7.03
CA HIS A 2 -45.20 -12.37 -6.18
C HIS A 2 -43.83 -12.79 -6.74
N CYS A 3 -42.81 -12.02 -6.41
CA CYS A 3 -41.40 -12.22 -6.73
C CYS A 3 -40.60 -11.89 -5.47
N THR A 4 -40.52 -12.84 -4.54
CA THR A 4 -39.82 -12.68 -3.25
C THR A 4 -38.63 -13.61 -3.16
N ARG A 5 -37.72 -13.33 -2.23
CA ARG A 5 -36.57 -14.19 -1.98
C ARG A 5 -36.22 -14.24 -0.50
N LYS A 6 -36.02 -15.43 0.03
CA LYS A 6 -35.60 -15.61 1.43
C LYS A 6 -34.15 -15.18 1.62
N ILE A 7 -33.92 -14.30 2.58
CA ILE A 7 -32.60 -13.94 3.11
C ILE A 7 -32.20 -14.97 4.18
N THR A 8 -33.14 -15.23 5.08
CA THR A 8 -33.10 -16.28 6.10
C THR A 8 -34.46 -16.97 6.15
N ASN A 9 -34.70 -17.85 7.14
CA ASN A 9 -36.00 -18.49 7.30
C ASN A 9 -37.13 -17.51 7.67
N ASP A 10 -36.77 -16.42 8.35
CA ASP A 10 -37.62 -15.39 8.94
C ASP A 10 -37.47 -14.01 8.28
N ILE A 11 -36.48 -13.80 7.41
CA ILE A 11 -36.28 -12.54 6.69
C ILE A 11 -36.46 -12.77 5.19
N THR A 12 -37.32 -11.97 4.57
CA THR A 12 -37.66 -12.06 3.15
C THR A 12 -37.42 -10.72 2.46
N TRP A 13 -36.70 -10.74 1.34
CA TRP A 13 -36.64 -9.61 0.42
C TRP A 13 -37.99 -9.48 -0.30
N VAL A 14 -38.57 -8.28 -0.19
CA VAL A 14 -39.89 -7.92 -0.76
C VAL A 14 -39.79 -6.76 -1.75
N GLY A 15 -38.57 -6.30 -2.05
CA GLY A 15 -38.29 -5.24 -3.02
C GLY A 15 -38.60 -5.60 -4.48
N ALA A 16 -38.09 -4.80 -5.42
CA ALA A 16 -38.31 -5.01 -6.84
C ALA A 16 -37.22 -4.36 -7.73
N ASN A 17 -37.16 -4.77 -8.99
CA ASN A 17 -36.26 -4.22 -10.01
C ASN A 17 -37.02 -3.24 -10.91
N ASP A 18 -36.47 -2.04 -11.16
CA ASP A 18 -36.93 -1.15 -12.22
C ASP A 18 -35.95 -1.14 -13.39
N ARG A 19 -36.34 -1.80 -14.47
CA ARG A 19 -35.58 -1.84 -15.74
C ARG A 19 -36.00 -0.79 -16.74
N ARG A 20 -37.05 -0.02 -16.44
CA ARG A 20 -37.58 1.02 -17.33
C ARG A 20 -36.95 2.38 -17.05
N LEU A 21 -36.36 2.55 -15.87
CA LEU A 21 -35.65 3.76 -15.49
C LEU A 21 -34.47 3.99 -16.43
N LYS A 22 -34.43 5.16 -17.05
CA LYS A 22 -33.32 5.57 -17.92
C LYS A 22 -32.23 6.30 -17.15
N LEU A 23 -32.62 7.21 -16.26
CA LEU A 23 -31.74 8.06 -15.47
C LEU A 23 -32.11 7.94 -14.00
N PHE A 24 -31.19 7.48 -13.15
CA PHE A 24 -31.31 7.56 -11.70
C PHE A 24 -31.03 9.01 -11.25
N GLU A 25 -31.83 9.52 -10.31
CA GLU A 25 -31.87 10.94 -9.90
C GLU A 25 -32.03 11.96 -11.04
N GLY A 26 -32.40 11.49 -12.24
CA GLY A 26 -32.44 12.33 -13.44
C GLY A 26 -31.07 12.71 -14.01
N VAL A 27 -29.96 12.12 -13.52
CA VAL A 27 -28.60 12.48 -13.94
C VAL A 27 -27.73 11.27 -14.35
N TYR A 28 -27.86 10.11 -13.70
CA TYR A 28 -27.02 8.95 -13.98
C TYR A 28 -27.72 7.95 -14.89
N ASP A 29 -27.19 7.66 -16.07
CA ASP A 29 -27.78 6.62 -16.91
C ASP A 29 -27.61 5.24 -16.29
N VAL A 30 -28.70 4.47 -16.28
CA VAL A 30 -28.76 3.13 -15.67
C VAL A 30 -29.32 2.13 -16.68
N PRO A 31 -28.57 1.77 -17.74
CA PRO A 31 -29.07 0.91 -18.82
C PRO A 31 -29.49 -0.49 -18.34
N ALA A 32 -28.92 -0.97 -17.23
CA ALA A 32 -29.31 -2.21 -16.57
C ALA A 32 -30.47 -2.05 -15.57
N GLY A 33 -31.03 -0.85 -15.43
CA GLY A 33 -32.01 -0.49 -14.42
C GLY A 33 -31.40 -0.32 -13.03
N VAL A 34 -32.26 -0.33 -12.01
CA VAL A 34 -31.89 -0.32 -10.59
C VAL A 34 -32.76 -1.31 -9.81
N SER A 35 -32.30 -1.70 -8.63
CA SER A 35 -33.09 -2.46 -7.66
C SER A 35 -33.45 -1.56 -6.49
N TYR A 36 -34.68 -1.69 -6.00
CA TYR A 36 -35.15 -1.07 -4.77
C TYR A 36 -35.43 -2.20 -3.79
N ASN A 37 -34.50 -2.42 -2.87
CA ASN A 37 -34.57 -3.48 -1.89
C ASN A 37 -35.35 -3.02 -0.66
N SER A 38 -36.20 -3.90 -0.16
CA SER A 38 -36.89 -3.75 1.12
C SER A 38 -37.02 -5.14 1.73
N TYR A 39 -36.97 -5.23 3.05
CA TYR A 39 -36.85 -6.48 3.78
C TYR A 39 -37.95 -6.62 4.82
N LEU A 40 -38.67 -7.74 4.80
CA LEU A 40 -39.67 -8.09 5.80
C LEU A 40 -39.08 -9.10 6.77
N ILE A 41 -39.06 -8.76 8.05
CA ILE A 41 -38.71 -9.64 9.17
C ILE A 41 -40.02 -10.20 9.75
N ASN A 42 -40.19 -11.51 9.68
CA ASN A 42 -41.34 -12.24 10.19
C ASN A 42 -41.00 -12.90 11.54
N ASP A 43 -40.91 -12.07 12.58
CA ASP A 43 -40.68 -12.50 13.97
C ASP A 43 -42.02 -12.65 14.73
N ASP A 44 -42.05 -12.64 16.06
CA ASP A 44 -43.29 -12.45 16.84
C ASP A 44 -43.98 -11.13 16.45
N LYS A 45 -43.18 -10.11 16.17
CA LYS A 45 -43.57 -8.82 15.60
C LYS A 45 -43.00 -8.65 14.20
N THR A 46 -43.86 -8.33 13.23
CA THR A 46 -43.41 -8.15 11.84
C THR A 46 -42.80 -6.76 11.66
N VAL A 47 -41.66 -6.69 10.96
CA VAL A 47 -40.95 -5.44 10.69
C VAL A 47 -40.65 -5.32 9.22
N LEU A 48 -41.07 -4.22 8.62
CA LEU A 48 -40.66 -3.81 7.28
C LEU A 48 -39.51 -2.81 7.37
N MET A 49 -38.40 -3.12 6.71
CA MET A 49 -37.24 -2.24 6.57
C MET A 49 -37.36 -1.42 5.28
N ASP A 50 -37.59 -0.12 5.43
CA ASP A 50 -37.85 0.86 4.37
C ASP A 50 -38.96 0.44 3.39
N THR A 51 -39.26 1.31 2.44
CA THR A 51 -40.19 1.02 1.35
C THR A 51 -39.46 1.12 0.01
N VAL A 52 -40.17 1.42 -1.07
CA VAL A 52 -39.60 1.47 -2.42
C VAL A 52 -40.12 2.67 -3.21
N ASP A 53 -39.47 2.91 -4.34
CA ASP A 53 -39.90 3.87 -5.33
C ASP A 53 -41.30 3.53 -5.86
N LYS A 54 -42.05 4.58 -6.22
CA LYS A 54 -43.38 4.46 -6.80
C LYS A 54 -43.41 3.65 -8.09
N ALA A 55 -42.32 3.65 -8.87
CA ALA A 55 -42.20 2.94 -10.14
C ALA A 55 -42.39 1.42 -10.01
N VAL A 56 -42.09 0.85 -8.83
CA VAL A 56 -42.18 -0.59 -8.56
C VAL A 56 -43.23 -0.95 -7.50
N SER A 57 -44.06 0.00 -7.08
CA SER A 57 -45.03 -0.16 -5.98
C SER A 57 -45.94 -1.37 -6.15
N GLY A 58 -46.43 -1.63 -7.37
CA GLY A 58 -47.30 -2.77 -7.67
C GLY A 58 -46.66 -4.11 -7.29
N GLN A 59 -45.41 -4.34 -7.72
CA GLN A 59 -44.68 -5.58 -7.40
C GLN A 59 -44.36 -5.65 -5.90
N PHE A 60 -43.93 -4.53 -5.30
CA PHE A 60 -43.61 -4.47 -3.88
C PHE A 60 -44.81 -4.80 -2.99
N PHE A 61 -46.00 -4.25 -3.26
CA PHE A 61 -47.18 -4.56 -2.46
C PHE A 61 -47.64 -6.02 -2.64
N GLU A 62 -47.52 -6.59 -3.84
CA GLU A 62 -47.78 -8.03 -4.06
C GLU A 62 -46.80 -8.91 -3.27
N ASN A 63 -45.52 -8.51 -3.23
CA ASN A 63 -44.47 -9.19 -2.47
C ASN A 63 -44.70 -9.09 -0.96
N LEU A 64 -45.00 -7.90 -0.45
CA LEU A 64 -45.24 -7.64 0.95
C LEU A 64 -46.46 -8.42 1.45
N ALA A 65 -47.59 -8.37 0.73
CA ALA A 65 -48.79 -9.13 1.09
C ALA A 65 -48.54 -10.64 1.09
N HIS A 66 -47.78 -11.15 0.12
CA HIS A 66 -47.40 -12.55 0.07
C HIS A 66 -46.50 -12.95 1.25
N ALA A 67 -45.48 -12.14 1.57
CA ALA A 67 -44.52 -12.45 2.62
C ALA A 67 -45.10 -12.31 4.03
N LEU A 68 -46.11 -11.46 4.23
CA LEU A 68 -46.87 -11.37 5.47
C LEU A 68 -47.81 -12.57 5.67
N ASP A 69 -48.28 -13.21 4.60
CA ASP A 69 -49.17 -14.38 4.63
C ASP A 69 -50.39 -14.20 5.56
N GLY A 70 -51.02 -13.03 5.48
CA GLY A 70 -52.19 -12.68 6.30
C GLY A 70 -51.88 -12.20 7.73
N ARG A 71 -50.60 -12.12 8.12
CA ARG A 71 -50.19 -11.44 9.36
C ARG A 71 -50.31 -9.93 9.24
N GLU A 72 -50.56 -9.27 10.37
CA GLU A 72 -50.48 -7.82 10.49
C GLU A 72 -49.04 -7.32 10.32
N LEU A 73 -48.87 -6.07 9.89
CA LEU A 73 -47.59 -5.37 9.89
C LEU A 73 -47.45 -4.54 11.18
N ASP A 74 -46.61 -4.98 12.13
CA ASP A 74 -46.46 -4.29 13.42
C ASP A 74 -45.62 -3.01 13.29
N TYR A 75 -44.51 -3.06 12.55
CA TYR A 75 -43.56 -1.94 12.42
C TYR A 75 -43.12 -1.69 10.98
N VAL A 76 -42.89 -0.42 10.65
CA VAL A 76 -42.06 0.00 9.52
C VAL A 76 -40.90 0.84 10.06
N VAL A 77 -39.68 0.38 9.83
CA VAL A 77 -38.45 1.10 10.16
C VAL A 77 -38.07 1.93 8.94
N VAL A 78 -37.87 3.23 9.13
CA VAL A 78 -37.45 4.14 8.06
C VAL A 78 -36.03 4.60 8.34
N GLN A 79 -35.08 4.02 7.59
CA GLN A 79 -33.66 4.30 7.66
C GLN A 79 -33.28 5.54 6.85
N HIS A 80 -33.97 5.77 5.75
CA HIS A 80 -33.66 6.82 4.79
C HIS A 80 -34.92 7.36 4.11
N MET A 81 -35.01 8.69 3.97
CA MET A 81 -36.19 9.35 3.44
C MET A 81 -36.13 9.65 1.95
N GLU A 82 -35.05 9.33 1.24
CA GLU A 82 -35.03 9.57 -0.20
C GLU A 82 -36.22 8.87 -0.89
N PRO A 83 -36.90 9.54 -1.86
CA PRO A 83 -38.17 9.05 -2.38
C PRO A 83 -38.11 7.65 -2.99
N ASP A 84 -36.98 7.21 -3.49
CA ASP A 84 -36.82 5.87 -4.06
C ASP A 84 -36.83 4.74 -3.01
N HIS A 85 -36.83 5.09 -1.73
CA HIS A 85 -37.04 4.19 -0.59
C HIS A 85 -38.24 4.57 0.28
N SER A 86 -38.82 5.77 0.08
CA SER A 86 -39.87 6.29 0.95
C SER A 86 -41.17 6.67 0.24
N ALA A 87 -41.22 6.72 -1.09
CA ALA A 87 -42.38 7.20 -1.85
C ALA A 87 -43.64 6.37 -1.63
N THR A 88 -43.51 5.10 -1.21
CA THR A 88 -44.64 4.20 -0.93
C THR A 88 -44.97 4.09 0.56
N LEU A 89 -44.27 4.81 1.44
CA LEU A 89 -44.51 4.80 2.89
C LEU A 89 -45.94 5.18 3.27
N ASP A 90 -46.47 6.25 2.66
CA ASP A 90 -47.85 6.70 2.88
C ASP A 90 -48.87 5.59 2.56
N GLU A 91 -48.66 4.91 1.43
CA GLU A 91 -49.54 3.82 0.99
C GLU A 91 -49.40 2.56 1.87
N VAL A 92 -48.20 2.25 2.38
CA VAL A 92 -48.02 1.21 3.40
C VAL A 92 -48.84 1.53 4.65
N LEU A 93 -48.75 2.75 5.18
CA LEU A 93 -49.42 3.16 6.41
C LEU A 93 -50.94 3.28 6.28
N LEU A 94 -51.45 3.47 5.05
CA LEU A 94 -52.88 3.43 4.73
C LEU A 94 -53.40 1.98 4.62
N ARG A 95 -52.62 1.08 4.01
CA ARG A 95 -52.98 -0.34 3.86
C ARG A 95 -52.89 -1.11 5.18
N TYR A 96 -51.95 -0.73 6.05
CA TYR A 96 -51.73 -1.34 7.36
C TYR A 96 -51.89 -0.27 8.48
N PRO A 97 -53.14 0.08 8.86
CA PRO A 97 -53.40 1.19 9.77
C PRO A 97 -52.88 0.98 11.20
N GLY A 98 -52.63 -0.27 11.60
CA GLY A 98 -52.06 -0.63 12.90
C GLY A 98 -50.53 -0.46 13.02
N THR A 99 -49.84 -0.28 11.89
CA THR A 99 -48.36 -0.22 11.85
C THR A 99 -47.82 1.00 12.57
N LYS A 100 -46.80 0.79 13.41
CA LYS A 100 -46.01 1.85 14.04
C LYS A 100 -44.82 2.24 13.16
N LEU A 101 -44.56 3.53 13.08
CA LEU A 101 -43.45 4.09 12.31
C LEU A 101 -42.25 4.27 13.24
N VAL A 102 -41.16 3.53 12.99
CA VAL A 102 -39.94 3.57 13.80
C VAL A 102 -38.88 4.38 13.06
N CYS A 103 -38.51 5.55 13.60
CA CYS A 103 -37.54 6.42 12.94
C CYS A 103 -36.89 7.44 13.88
N GLY A 104 -35.78 8.06 13.45
CA GLY A 104 -35.17 9.17 14.17
C GLY A 104 -35.92 10.50 14.01
N ASP A 105 -35.57 11.49 14.84
CA ASP A 105 -36.23 12.82 14.84
C ASP A 105 -36.15 13.53 13.48
N LYS A 106 -35.02 13.41 12.77
CA LYS A 106 -34.83 14.02 11.45
C LYS A 106 -35.69 13.37 10.37
N VAL A 107 -35.79 12.04 10.38
CA VAL A 107 -36.69 11.28 9.50
C VAL A 107 -38.13 11.73 9.75
N TYR A 108 -38.56 11.82 11.02
CA TYR A 108 -39.91 12.26 11.34
C TYR A 108 -40.19 13.70 10.87
N ALA A 109 -39.21 14.60 10.99
CA ALA A 109 -39.33 15.95 10.45
C ALA A 109 -39.55 15.96 8.93
N MET A 110 -38.85 15.10 8.19
CA MET A 110 -39.02 14.93 6.73
C MET A 110 -40.35 14.26 6.37
N ILE A 111 -40.80 13.25 7.12
CA ILE A 111 -42.13 12.63 6.94
C ILE A 111 -43.23 13.70 7.02
N LYS A 112 -43.13 14.63 7.98
CA LYS A 112 -44.09 15.74 8.08
C LYS A 112 -44.04 16.68 6.87
N GLN A 113 -42.88 16.84 6.23
CA GLN A 113 -42.75 17.65 5.02
C GLN A 113 -43.35 16.94 3.80
N PHE A 114 -43.15 15.62 3.68
CA PHE A 114 -43.57 14.85 2.50
C PHE A 114 -45.03 14.41 2.58
N PHE A 115 -45.51 14.03 3.77
CA PHE A 115 -46.81 13.37 3.98
C PHE A 115 -47.70 14.07 5.02
N GLY A 116 -47.22 15.15 5.66
CA GLY A 116 -47.96 15.86 6.72
C GLY A 116 -47.98 15.13 8.06
N SER A 117 -48.89 15.53 8.97
CA SER A 117 -48.93 15.05 10.36
C SER A 117 -49.91 13.89 10.61
N ALA A 118 -50.35 13.18 9.56
CA ALA A 118 -51.35 12.11 9.68
C ALA A 118 -50.93 10.94 10.59
N TYR A 119 -49.63 10.84 10.90
CA TYR A 119 -49.02 9.69 11.56
C TYR A 119 -48.49 9.98 12.97
N GLU A 120 -48.71 11.17 13.52
CA GLU A 120 -48.13 11.61 14.81
C GLU A 120 -48.39 10.64 15.98
N GLY A 121 -49.58 10.05 16.06
CA GLY A 121 -49.94 9.05 17.08
C GLY A 121 -49.35 7.65 16.88
N ARG A 122 -48.63 7.41 15.78
CA ARG A 122 -48.06 6.10 15.39
C ARG A 122 -46.53 6.09 15.38
N VAL A 123 -45.89 7.22 15.67
CA VAL A 123 -44.42 7.34 15.63
C VAL A 123 -43.79 6.80 16.91
N MET A 124 -42.78 5.96 16.72
CA MET A 124 -41.83 5.49 17.70
C MET A 124 -40.47 6.10 17.38
N THR A 125 -40.10 7.14 18.12
CA THR A 125 -38.81 7.81 17.94
C THR A 125 -37.68 6.94 18.48
N ILE A 126 -36.59 6.85 17.72
CA ILE A 126 -35.35 6.15 18.09
C ILE A 126 -34.12 7.08 18.01
N LYS A 127 -33.05 6.69 18.71
CA LYS A 127 -31.73 7.32 18.70
C LYS A 127 -30.64 6.28 18.47
N GLU A 128 -29.42 6.74 18.25
CA GLU A 128 -28.26 5.86 18.18
C GLU A 128 -28.11 5.03 19.47
N GLY A 129 -27.99 3.71 19.31
CA GLY A 129 -27.87 2.75 20.41
C GLY A 129 -29.21 2.25 20.97
N ASP A 130 -30.34 2.83 20.56
CA ASP A 130 -31.65 2.28 20.92
C ASP A 130 -31.84 0.90 20.28
N VAL A 131 -32.67 0.08 20.92
CA VAL A 131 -32.93 -1.30 20.53
C VAL A 131 -34.44 -1.52 20.40
N LEU A 132 -34.86 -2.12 19.29
CA LEU A 132 -36.22 -2.60 19.08
C LEU A 132 -36.23 -4.14 19.17
N GLU A 133 -36.89 -4.65 20.21
CA GLU A 133 -37.12 -6.08 20.40
C GLU A 133 -38.40 -6.51 19.68
N THR A 134 -38.31 -7.52 18.82
CA THR A 134 -39.43 -7.99 17.99
C THR A 134 -39.86 -9.42 18.29
N GLY A 135 -39.23 -10.06 19.28
CA GLY A 135 -39.40 -11.48 19.59
C GLY A 135 -38.04 -12.14 19.69
N HIS A 136 -37.66 -12.87 18.64
CA HIS A 136 -36.35 -13.48 18.49
C HIS A 136 -35.26 -12.49 18.04
N HIS A 137 -35.60 -11.47 17.27
CA HIS A 137 -34.65 -10.47 16.76
C HIS A 137 -34.56 -9.25 17.68
N SER A 138 -33.37 -8.67 17.75
CA SER A 138 -33.05 -7.47 18.51
C SER A 138 -32.31 -6.48 17.60
N LEU A 139 -33.04 -5.44 17.17
CA LEU A 139 -32.61 -4.48 16.16
C LEU A 139 -32.01 -3.24 16.82
N THR A 140 -30.69 -3.07 16.71
CA THR A 140 -29.95 -1.91 17.23
C THR A 140 -29.76 -0.86 16.16
N PHE A 141 -30.04 0.40 16.46
CA PHE A 141 -29.94 1.49 15.50
C PHE A 141 -28.60 2.24 15.61
N VAL A 142 -27.94 2.46 14.48
CA VAL A 142 -26.61 3.09 14.41
C VAL A 142 -26.66 4.28 13.47
N ALA A 143 -26.34 5.48 13.96
CA ALA A 143 -26.39 6.68 13.13
C ALA A 143 -25.28 6.70 12.07
N ALA A 144 -25.67 7.00 10.83
CA ALA A 144 -24.81 7.11 9.66
C ALA A 144 -25.05 8.45 8.90
N PRO A 145 -24.96 9.60 9.58
CA PRO A 145 -25.33 10.89 8.99
C PRO A 145 -24.43 11.25 7.81
N MET A 146 -25.04 11.76 6.75
CA MET A 146 -24.41 12.09 5.46
C MET A 146 -23.83 10.86 4.73
N VAL A 147 -24.40 9.68 4.97
CA VAL A 147 -24.16 8.46 4.18
C VAL A 147 -25.48 7.99 3.54
N HIS A 148 -26.09 8.75 2.62
CA HIS A 148 -25.62 10.03 2.05
C HIS A 148 -26.41 11.26 2.51
N TRP A 149 -27.58 11.09 3.13
CA TRP A 149 -28.37 12.19 3.70
C TRP A 149 -28.21 12.37 5.23
N PRO A 150 -28.54 13.54 5.80
CA PRO A 150 -28.27 13.87 7.21
C PRO A 150 -29.05 13.04 8.24
N GLU A 151 -30.13 12.38 7.86
CA GLU A 151 -31.01 11.57 8.72
C GLU A 151 -30.67 10.09 8.75
N VAL A 152 -29.82 9.60 7.84
CA VAL A 152 -29.60 8.18 7.64
C VAL A 152 -29.16 7.46 8.93
N MET A 153 -29.81 6.33 9.20
CA MET A 153 -29.44 5.38 10.24
C MET A 153 -29.39 3.96 9.66
N VAL A 154 -28.35 3.20 9.99
CA VAL A 154 -28.30 1.77 9.69
C VAL A 154 -28.85 0.96 10.86
N THR A 155 -29.37 -0.23 10.60
CA THR A 155 -29.97 -1.11 11.61
C THR A 155 -29.22 -2.43 11.66
N PHE A 156 -28.75 -2.81 12.84
CA PHE A 156 -28.01 -4.04 13.07
C PHE A 156 -28.86 -5.03 13.86
N ASP A 157 -29.16 -6.17 13.26
CA ASP A 157 -29.74 -7.31 13.95
C ASP A 157 -28.64 -8.07 14.69
N THR A 158 -28.63 -7.91 16.02
CA THR A 158 -27.60 -8.49 16.89
C THR A 158 -27.66 -10.02 16.97
N VAL A 159 -28.79 -10.62 16.62
CA VAL A 159 -29.01 -12.06 16.76
C VAL A 159 -28.49 -12.81 15.54
N ARG A 160 -28.72 -12.26 14.35
CA ARG A 160 -28.23 -12.85 13.08
C ARG A 160 -26.91 -12.28 12.60
N GLY A 161 -26.48 -11.12 13.11
CA GLY A 161 -25.33 -10.39 12.60
C GLY A 161 -25.61 -9.74 11.23
N ILE A 162 -26.83 -9.24 11.00
CA ILE A 162 -27.23 -8.64 9.72
C ILE A 162 -27.22 -7.12 9.86
N LEU A 163 -26.52 -6.43 8.95
CA LEU A 163 -26.55 -4.99 8.82
C LEU A 163 -27.48 -4.58 7.67
N PHE A 164 -28.62 -3.98 7.98
CA PHE A 164 -29.44 -3.26 7.01
C PHE A 164 -28.83 -1.88 6.81
N SER A 165 -28.17 -1.67 5.68
CA SER A 165 -27.16 -0.63 5.52
C SER A 165 -27.65 0.65 4.86
N ALA A 166 -28.96 0.81 4.68
CA ALA A 166 -29.52 1.86 3.82
C ALA A 166 -28.82 1.84 2.45
N ASP A 167 -28.41 3.00 1.93
CA ASP A 167 -27.66 3.12 0.67
C ASP A 167 -26.20 2.69 0.74
N ALA A 168 -25.62 2.59 1.94
CA ALA A 168 -24.27 2.09 2.06
C ALA A 168 -24.22 0.67 1.50
N PHE A 169 -23.16 0.38 0.76
CA PHE A 169 -22.94 -0.87 0.02
C PHE A 169 -23.89 -1.08 -1.18
N GLY A 170 -24.52 -0.02 -1.69
CA GLY A 170 -25.34 -0.03 -2.89
C GLY A 170 -24.57 -0.27 -4.20
N THR A 171 -25.29 -0.59 -5.27
CA THR A 171 -24.75 -0.80 -6.63
C THR A 171 -25.82 -0.46 -7.66
N PHE A 172 -25.46 0.28 -8.73
CA PHE A 172 -26.37 0.47 -9.86
C PHE A 172 -26.60 -0.85 -10.61
N GLY A 173 -27.81 -1.03 -11.16
CA GLY A 173 -28.21 -2.24 -11.87
C GLY A 173 -29.34 -3.00 -11.17
N ALA A 174 -30.18 -3.63 -11.99
CA ALA A 174 -31.12 -4.65 -11.52
C ALA A 174 -30.39 -5.98 -11.22
N THR A 175 -30.85 -6.73 -10.21
CA THR A 175 -30.19 -7.94 -9.69
C THR A 175 -30.31 -9.18 -10.59
N ASN A 176 -31.00 -9.10 -11.73
CA ASN A 176 -31.12 -10.21 -12.71
C ASN A 176 -31.54 -11.58 -12.11
N GLY A 177 -32.21 -11.60 -10.95
CA GLY A 177 -32.60 -12.80 -10.20
C GLY A 177 -31.58 -13.30 -9.17
N ALA A 178 -30.32 -12.86 -9.27
CA ALA A 178 -29.26 -13.11 -8.30
C ALA A 178 -29.27 -12.01 -7.23
N LEU A 179 -29.85 -12.30 -6.06
CA LEU A 179 -29.94 -11.34 -4.97
C LEU A 179 -28.64 -11.29 -4.17
N PHE A 180 -27.92 -12.40 -4.06
CA PHE A 180 -26.69 -12.46 -3.28
C PHE A 180 -25.46 -12.27 -4.15
N ALA A 181 -24.48 -11.53 -3.63
CA ALA A 181 -23.25 -11.22 -4.36
C ALA A 181 -22.43 -12.49 -4.71
N ASP A 182 -22.54 -13.57 -3.93
CA ASP A 182 -21.86 -14.85 -4.17
C ASP A 182 -22.46 -15.68 -5.33
N GLU A 183 -23.60 -15.28 -5.87
CA GLU A 183 -24.23 -15.95 -7.03
C GLU A 183 -23.72 -15.44 -8.37
N VAL A 184 -22.92 -14.38 -8.35
CA VAL A 184 -22.34 -13.73 -9.52
C VAL A 184 -20.85 -13.51 -9.31
N ASP A 185 -20.14 -13.22 -10.40
CA ASP A 185 -18.76 -12.73 -10.29
C ASP A 185 -18.79 -11.22 -10.01
N PHE A 186 -19.15 -10.84 -8.77
CA PHE A 186 -19.35 -9.43 -8.41
C PHE A 186 -18.13 -8.56 -8.74
N MET A 187 -16.94 -9.04 -8.40
CA MET A 187 -15.71 -8.27 -8.55
C MET A 187 -15.34 -8.04 -10.02
N ARG A 188 -15.76 -8.93 -10.93
CA ARG A 188 -15.57 -8.78 -12.38
C ARG A 188 -16.68 -7.96 -13.04
N ASP A 189 -17.93 -8.27 -12.72
CA ASP A 189 -19.08 -7.83 -13.53
C ASP A 189 -19.82 -6.60 -12.95
N TYR A 190 -19.72 -6.36 -11.64
CA TYR A 190 -20.54 -5.37 -10.93
C TYR A 190 -19.74 -4.32 -10.15
N LEU A 191 -18.46 -4.58 -9.87
CA LEU A 191 -17.61 -3.66 -9.11
C LEU A 191 -17.51 -2.27 -9.75
N ASP A 192 -17.54 -2.18 -11.08
CA ASP A 192 -17.49 -0.89 -11.77
C ASP A 192 -18.76 -0.07 -11.52
N GLU A 193 -19.94 -0.69 -11.50
CA GLU A 193 -21.21 -0.03 -11.13
C GLU A 193 -21.32 0.25 -9.64
N ALA A 194 -20.75 -0.61 -8.78
CA ALA A 194 -20.68 -0.36 -7.34
C ALA A 194 -19.77 0.84 -7.02
N ARG A 195 -18.64 0.95 -7.73
CA ARG A 195 -17.77 2.13 -7.68
C ARG A 195 -18.51 3.36 -8.19
N ARG A 196 -19.21 3.26 -9.33
CA ARG A 196 -19.98 4.36 -9.90
C ARG A 196 -21.06 4.84 -8.94
N TYR A 197 -21.79 3.93 -8.32
CA TYR A 197 -22.76 4.22 -7.26
C TYR A 197 -22.09 4.97 -6.09
N TYR A 198 -21.05 4.39 -5.50
CA TYR A 198 -20.35 5.04 -4.38
C TYR A 198 -19.86 6.45 -4.71
N CYS A 199 -19.13 6.60 -5.82
CA CYS A 199 -18.41 7.83 -6.14
C CYS A 199 -19.36 8.99 -6.42
N ASN A 200 -20.52 8.71 -7.03
CA ASN A 200 -21.48 9.73 -7.45
C ASN A 200 -22.54 10.03 -6.38
N ILE A 201 -22.88 9.08 -5.51
CA ILE A 201 -23.91 9.27 -4.48
C ILE A 201 -23.28 9.81 -3.18
N VAL A 202 -22.25 9.14 -2.67
CA VAL A 202 -21.66 9.44 -1.34
C VAL A 202 -20.19 9.86 -1.41
N GLY A 203 -19.58 9.87 -2.59
CA GLY A 203 -18.13 10.06 -2.77
C GLY A 203 -17.55 11.33 -2.15
N LYS A 204 -18.39 12.35 -1.89
CA LYS A 204 -18.04 13.58 -1.16
C LYS A 204 -17.84 13.38 0.35
N TYR A 205 -18.53 12.40 0.94
CA TYR A 205 -18.66 12.21 2.38
C TYR A 205 -17.74 11.11 2.92
N GLY A 206 -16.54 10.98 2.37
CA GLY A 206 -15.58 9.94 2.77
C GLY A 206 -15.28 9.91 4.27
N THR A 207 -15.21 11.07 4.94
CA THR A 207 -15.01 11.13 6.41
C THR A 207 -16.17 10.49 7.18
N GLN A 208 -17.41 10.69 6.72
CA GLN A 208 -18.60 10.14 7.34
C GLN A 208 -18.72 8.63 7.06
N VAL A 209 -18.35 8.19 5.86
CA VAL A 209 -18.22 6.76 5.54
C VAL A 209 -17.18 6.10 6.45
N GLN A 210 -16.00 6.71 6.64
CA GLN A 210 -14.98 6.20 7.57
C GLN A 210 -15.49 6.12 9.02
N ALA A 211 -16.28 7.10 9.46
CA ALA A 211 -16.91 7.06 10.78
C ALA A 211 -17.91 5.90 10.90
N LEU A 212 -18.71 5.64 9.87
CA LEU A 212 -19.60 4.48 9.81
C LEU A 212 -18.82 3.16 9.83
N LEU A 213 -17.78 3.02 8.99
CA LEU A 213 -16.95 1.82 8.95
C LEU A 213 -16.29 1.53 10.32
N LYS A 214 -15.86 2.57 11.04
CA LYS A 214 -15.32 2.44 12.40
C LYS A 214 -16.35 1.96 13.42
N LYS A 215 -17.62 2.39 13.29
CA LYS A 215 -18.70 1.86 14.14
C LYS A 215 -19.00 0.41 13.77
N ALA A 216 -19.11 0.13 12.47
CA ALA A 216 -19.39 -1.20 11.93
C ALA A 216 -18.32 -2.24 12.30
N SER A 217 -17.05 -1.84 12.42
CA SER A 217 -15.97 -2.76 12.84
C SER A 217 -16.08 -3.23 14.29
N GLY A 218 -16.90 -2.59 15.12
CA GLY A 218 -17.24 -3.04 16.47
C GLY A 218 -18.40 -4.04 16.52
N LEU A 219 -19.04 -4.34 15.38
CA LEU A 219 -20.20 -5.22 15.27
C LEU A 219 -19.81 -6.57 14.64
N ASP A 220 -20.43 -7.67 15.08
CA ASP A 220 -20.26 -9.00 14.50
C ASP A 220 -21.10 -9.15 13.21
N ILE A 221 -20.69 -8.45 12.15
CA ILE A 221 -21.42 -8.42 10.87
C ILE A 221 -21.10 -9.68 10.06
N LYS A 222 -22.14 -10.45 9.75
CA LYS A 222 -22.13 -11.67 8.92
C LYS A 222 -22.83 -11.46 7.58
N MET A 223 -23.67 -10.44 7.48
CA MET A 223 -24.39 -10.11 6.25
C MET A 223 -24.67 -8.60 6.15
N ILE A 224 -24.64 -8.06 4.94
CA ILE A 224 -24.98 -6.67 4.63
C ILE A 224 -26.13 -6.66 3.62
N CYS A 225 -27.20 -5.96 3.95
CA CYS A 225 -28.44 -5.85 3.20
C CYS A 225 -28.67 -4.39 2.78
N PRO A 226 -28.17 -3.96 1.60
CA PRO A 226 -28.33 -2.58 1.11
C PRO A 226 -29.71 -2.35 0.48
N LEU A 227 -30.10 -1.08 0.32
CA LEU A 227 -31.32 -0.67 -0.37
C LEU A 227 -31.23 -0.75 -1.90
N HIS A 228 -30.01 -0.88 -2.44
CA HIS A 228 -29.77 -1.15 -3.86
C HIS A 228 -28.75 -2.26 -4.07
N GLY A 229 -28.94 -3.05 -5.12
CA GLY A 229 -28.00 -4.08 -5.55
C GLY A 229 -28.08 -5.34 -4.72
N PHE A 230 -26.91 -5.92 -4.42
CA PHE A 230 -26.78 -7.28 -3.92
C PHE A 230 -26.67 -7.34 -2.39
N VAL A 231 -27.23 -8.38 -1.80
CA VAL A 231 -26.99 -8.76 -0.41
C VAL A 231 -25.64 -9.49 -0.32
N TRP A 232 -24.81 -9.08 0.63
CA TRP A 232 -23.49 -9.66 0.86
C TRP A 232 -23.51 -10.56 2.09
N ARG A 233 -23.13 -11.84 1.93
CA ARG A 233 -23.07 -12.82 3.04
C ARG A 233 -21.78 -13.63 3.09
N GLU A 234 -20.93 -13.47 2.07
CA GLU A 234 -19.61 -14.06 1.99
C GLU A 234 -18.61 -12.98 1.56
N LYS A 235 -17.34 -13.16 1.91
CA LYS A 235 -16.23 -12.27 1.50
C LYS A 235 -16.50 -10.79 1.74
N LEU A 236 -17.18 -10.44 2.84
CA LEU A 236 -17.51 -9.05 3.18
C LEU A 236 -16.28 -8.13 3.18
N GLY A 237 -15.12 -8.67 3.60
CA GLY A 237 -13.85 -7.97 3.62
C GLY A 237 -13.43 -7.40 2.25
N ASP A 238 -13.78 -8.08 1.16
CA ASP A 238 -13.42 -7.64 -0.19
C ASP A 238 -14.15 -6.33 -0.56
N PHE A 239 -15.44 -6.21 -0.21
CA PHE A 239 -16.21 -5.00 -0.50
C PHE A 239 -15.99 -3.89 0.52
N ILE A 240 -15.78 -4.26 1.80
CA ILE A 240 -15.40 -3.33 2.85
C ILE A 240 -14.04 -2.68 2.54
N ASP A 241 -13.06 -3.42 2.01
CA ASP A 241 -11.78 -2.87 1.54
C ASP A 241 -11.98 -1.81 0.44
N LYS A 242 -12.92 -2.05 -0.48
CA LYS A 242 -13.27 -1.06 -1.52
C LYS A 242 -13.87 0.21 -0.91
N TYR A 243 -14.85 0.08 -0.03
CA TYR A 243 -15.42 1.23 0.69
C TYR A 243 -14.36 1.99 1.49
N ALA A 244 -13.43 1.29 2.14
CA ALA A 244 -12.32 1.90 2.87
C ALA A 244 -11.44 2.72 1.92
N LYS A 245 -11.02 2.15 0.79
CA LYS A 245 -10.22 2.85 -0.23
C LYS A 245 -10.96 4.06 -0.81
N TRP A 246 -12.22 3.90 -1.19
CA TRP A 246 -12.99 4.98 -1.81
C TRP A 246 -13.23 6.15 -0.86
N SER A 247 -13.49 5.87 0.43
CA SER A 247 -13.71 6.91 1.44
C SER A 247 -12.44 7.62 1.90
N THR A 248 -11.27 6.98 1.79
CA THR A 248 -9.97 7.65 1.93
C THR A 248 -9.47 8.27 0.63
N TYR A 249 -10.19 8.07 -0.48
CA TYR A 249 -9.78 8.45 -1.84
C TYR A 249 -8.48 7.77 -2.28
N THR A 250 -8.13 6.64 -1.66
CA THR A 250 -6.99 5.81 -2.06
C THR A 250 -7.32 5.16 -3.41
N PRO A 251 -6.48 5.36 -4.44
CA PRO A 251 -6.71 4.75 -5.75
C PRO A 251 -6.65 3.22 -5.66
N GLU A 252 -7.46 2.55 -6.47
CA GLU A 252 -7.40 1.10 -6.64
C GLU A 252 -6.22 0.68 -7.51
N GLU A 253 -5.83 1.54 -8.46
CA GLU A 253 -4.84 1.24 -9.48
C GLU A 253 -3.76 2.32 -9.61
N ASN A 254 -2.53 1.84 -9.72
CA ASN A 254 -1.40 2.63 -10.19
C ASN A 254 -1.42 2.65 -11.73
N GLY A 255 -2.07 3.65 -12.29
CA GLY A 255 -2.15 3.91 -13.72
C GLY A 255 -2.72 5.29 -14.02
N VAL A 256 -2.98 5.57 -15.29
CA VAL A 256 -3.39 6.89 -15.79
C VAL A 256 -4.75 6.84 -16.46
N VAL A 257 -5.68 7.70 -16.03
CA VAL A 257 -6.88 8.02 -16.80
C VAL A 257 -6.57 9.21 -17.71
N VAL A 258 -6.67 9.02 -19.02
CA VAL A 258 -6.50 10.07 -20.02
C VAL A 258 -7.89 10.48 -20.54
N THR A 259 -8.36 11.64 -20.11
CA THR A 259 -9.65 12.18 -20.53
C THR A 259 -9.43 13.31 -21.51
N TYR A 260 -10.06 13.25 -22.68
CA TYR A 260 -9.99 14.33 -23.66
C TYR A 260 -11.35 14.89 -24.04
N ALA A 261 -11.36 16.13 -24.52
CA ALA A 261 -12.47 16.78 -25.19
C ALA A 261 -11.98 17.42 -26.50
N SER A 262 -12.47 16.92 -27.64
CA SER A 262 -11.98 17.30 -28.96
C SER A 262 -13.11 17.64 -29.93
N VAL A 263 -12.99 18.79 -30.60
CA VAL A 263 -13.98 19.21 -31.63
C VAL A 263 -13.63 18.66 -33.01
N TYR A 264 -12.34 18.63 -33.37
CA TYR A 264 -11.86 18.23 -34.70
C TYR A 264 -10.90 17.02 -34.69
N GLY A 265 -10.83 16.29 -33.58
CA GLY A 265 -9.99 15.09 -33.44
C GLY A 265 -8.52 15.35 -33.11
N ASN A 266 -7.98 16.55 -33.28
CA ASN A 266 -6.56 16.82 -32.99
C ASN A 266 -6.18 16.70 -31.50
N THR A 267 -7.08 17.07 -30.58
CA THR A 267 -6.87 16.83 -29.14
C THR A 267 -6.94 15.33 -28.82
N ALA A 268 -7.86 14.61 -29.47
CA ALA A 268 -7.99 13.16 -29.33
C ALA A 268 -6.72 12.45 -29.81
N ALA A 269 -6.19 12.83 -30.98
CA ALA A 269 -4.94 12.28 -31.52
C ALA A 269 -3.76 12.48 -30.56
N ALA A 270 -3.68 13.62 -29.88
CA ALA A 270 -2.64 13.87 -28.89
C ALA A 270 -2.83 13.03 -27.61
N ALA A 271 -4.07 12.88 -27.14
CA ALA A 271 -4.39 12.03 -26.00
C ALA A 271 -4.06 10.55 -26.27
N GLU A 272 -4.41 10.04 -27.46
CA GLU A 272 -4.08 8.69 -27.91
C GLU A 272 -2.56 8.50 -28.05
N ALA A 273 -1.86 9.46 -28.64
CA ALA A 273 -0.39 9.40 -28.76
C ALA A 273 0.29 9.37 -27.38
N LEU A 274 -0.19 10.15 -26.40
CA LEU A 274 0.29 10.08 -25.02
C LEU A 274 -0.01 8.71 -24.39
N ALA A 275 -1.23 8.19 -24.57
CA ALA A 275 -1.62 6.90 -24.02
C ALA A 275 -0.76 5.75 -24.56
N ILE A 276 -0.39 5.79 -25.85
CA ILE A 276 0.55 4.84 -26.46
C ILE A 276 1.93 4.96 -25.80
N LYS A 277 2.49 6.18 -25.73
CA LYS A 277 3.82 6.43 -25.13
C LYS A 277 3.90 6.01 -23.66
N LEU A 278 2.82 6.16 -22.90
CA LEU A 278 2.71 5.67 -21.53
C LEU A 278 2.71 4.13 -21.47
N ARG A 279 1.98 3.47 -22.37
CA ARG A 279 1.95 2.00 -22.47
C ARG A 279 3.31 1.41 -22.85
N GLU A 280 4.05 2.07 -23.74
CA GLU A 280 5.43 1.70 -24.10
C GLU A 280 6.38 1.77 -22.90
N ARG A 281 6.07 2.61 -21.91
CA ARG A 281 6.80 2.73 -20.63
C ARG A 281 6.26 1.79 -19.54
N GLY A 282 5.35 0.88 -19.88
CA GLY A 282 4.75 -0.07 -18.94
C GLY A 282 3.65 0.52 -18.05
N VAL A 283 3.22 1.75 -18.28
CA VAL A 283 2.16 2.42 -17.51
C VAL A 283 0.80 2.01 -18.05
N ARG A 284 -0.10 1.55 -17.17
CA ARG A 284 -1.49 1.22 -17.55
C ARG A 284 -2.30 2.50 -17.78
N THR A 285 -3.11 2.50 -18.83
CA THR A 285 -3.94 3.65 -19.23
C THR A 285 -5.40 3.26 -19.48
N ALA A 286 -6.32 4.17 -19.16
CA ALA A 286 -7.71 4.15 -19.61
C ALA A 286 -8.03 5.48 -20.29
N VAL A 287 -8.63 5.47 -21.49
CA VAL A 287 -8.87 6.67 -22.29
C VAL A 287 -10.38 6.93 -22.38
N TYR A 288 -10.80 8.17 -22.13
CA TYR A 288 -12.20 8.58 -22.21
C TYR A 288 -12.36 9.86 -23.03
N ASP A 289 -13.37 9.89 -23.90
CA ASP A 289 -13.84 11.11 -24.54
C ASP A 289 -14.95 11.72 -23.69
N ALA A 290 -14.65 12.82 -22.99
CA ALA A 290 -15.62 13.56 -22.18
C ALA A 290 -16.76 14.16 -23.03
N SER A 291 -16.60 14.25 -24.34
CA SER A 291 -17.63 14.78 -25.24
C SER A 291 -18.83 13.83 -25.39
N VAL A 292 -18.63 12.52 -25.16
CA VAL A 292 -19.65 11.47 -25.35
C VAL A 292 -19.79 10.52 -24.15
N THR A 293 -18.80 10.48 -23.26
CA THR A 293 -18.89 9.73 -22.00
C THR A 293 -19.44 10.64 -20.92
N SER A 294 -20.43 10.18 -20.16
CA SER A 294 -21.00 10.95 -19.05
C SER A 294 -19.98 11.13 -17.91
N ALA A 295 -20.11 12.23 -17.17
CA ALA A 295 -19.13 12.65 -16.16
C ALA A 295 -18.99 11.62 -15.03
N ASP A 296 -20.08 10.95 -14.66
CA ASP A 296 -20.17 9.99 -13.57
C ASP A 296 -19.29 8.74 -13.78
N TYR A 297 -19.15 8.26 -15.03
CA TYR A 297 -18.21 7.19 -15.37
C TYR A 297 -16.76 7.64 -15.24
N ILE A 298 -16.46 8.87 -15.69
CA ILE A 298 -15.10 9.40 -15.65
C ILE A 298 -14.70 9.77 -14.21
N LEU A 299 -15.65 10.26 -13.39
CA LEU A 299 -15.45 10.48 -11.96
C LEU A 299 -15.14 9.17 -11.25
N ALA A 300 -15.89 8.11 -11.52
CA ALA A 300 -15.61 6.77 -10.98
C ALA A 300 -14.22 6.26 -11.42
N ALA A 301 -13.81 6.51 -12.67
CA ALA A 301 -12.46 6.21 -13.14
C ALA A 301 -11.40 7.05 -12.42
N ALA A 302 -11.67 8.31 -12.10
CA ALA A 302 -10.76 9.19 -11.37
C ALA A 302 -10.59 8.75 -9.90
N PHE A 303 -11.61 8.16 -9.29
CA PHE A 303 -11.47 7.47 -8.00
C PHE A 303 -10.60 6.21 -8.10
N ARG A 304 -10.75 5.44 -9.19
CA ARG A 304 -10.02 4.19 -9.43
C ARG A 304 -8.51 4.39 -9.63
N TYR A 305 -8.09 5.40 -10.39
CA TYR A 305 -6.69 5.58 -10.80
C TYR A 305 -5.95 6.67 -10.02
N SER A 306 -4.63 6.53 -9.86
CA SER A 306 -3.78 7.51 -9.15
C SER A 306 -3.41 8.74 -9.97
N HIS A 307 -3.35 8.62 -11.29
CA HIS A 307 -2.90 9.68 -12.21
C HIS A 307 -4.01 10.05 -13.19
N LEU A 308 -4.16 11.34 -13.46
CA LEU A 308 -5.19 11.90 -14.34
C LEU A 308 -4.53 12.80 -15.38
N VAL A 309 -4.93 12.67 -16.63
CA VAL A 309 -4.57 13.59 -17.70
C VAL A 309 -5.86 14.19 -18.25
N PHE A 310 -5.96 15.52 -18.27
CA PHE A 310 -7.07 16.22 -18.89
C PHE A 310 -6.59 16.98 -20.12
N ALA A 311 -7.16 16.64 -21.28
CA ALA A 311 -6.82 17.22 -22.57
C ALA A 311 -8.04 17.94 -23.17
N SER A 312 -8.03 19.26 -23.23
CA SER A 312 -9.19 20.02 -23.75
C SER A 312 -8.81 20.96 -24.87
N THR A 313 -9.66 21.04 -25.90
CA THR A 313 -9.67 22.22 -26.76
C THR A 313 -10.07 23.46 -25.95
N THR A 314 -9.53 24.61 -26.32
CA THR A 314 -10.07 25.90 -25.93
C THR A 314 -11.32 26.15 -26.76
N TYR A 315 -12.44 26.44 -26.09
CA TYR A 315 -13.74 26.65 -26.71
C TYR A 315 -14.38 27.93 -26.16
N ASN A 316 -14.69 28.90 -27.01
CA ASN A 316 -15.19 30.23 -26.61
C ASN A 316 -14.32 30.93 -25.55
N ALA A 317 -12.99 30.85 -25.69
CA ALA A 317 -12.00 31.30 -24.70
C ALA A 317 -12.12 30.63 -23.31
N GLY A 318 -12.86 29.52 -23.22
CA GLY A 318 -13.05 28.69 -22.05
C GLY A 318 -12.58 27.25 -22.25
N ILE A 319 -12.91 26.40 -21.28
CA ILE A 319 -12.80 24.94 -21.37
C ILE A 319 -13.96 24.42 -22.24
N PHE A 320 -13.77 23.30 -22.94
CA PHE A 320 -14.89 22.66 -23.64
C PHE A 320 -16.00 22.26 -22.65
N VAL A 321 -17.26 22.55 -22.99
CA VAL A 321 -18.40 22.49 -22.06
C VAL A 321 -18.52 21.18 -21.27
N ARG A 322 -18.32 20.02 -21.92
CA ARG A 322 -18.40 18.72 -21.25
C ARG A 322 -17.20 18.41 -20.37
N MET A 323 -16.02 18.95 -20.70
CA MET A 323 -14.84 18.86 -19.83
C MET A 323 -14.99 19.80 -18.62
N ASP A 324 -15.54 21.00 -18.81
CA ASP A 324 -15.83 21.93 -17.70
C ASP A 324 -16.82 21.30 -16.70
N ASP A 325 -17.89 20.68 -17.21
CA ASP A 325 -18.88 19.93 -16.43
C ASP A 325 -18.22 18.84 -15.57
N LEU A 326 -17.43 17.95 -16.19
CA LEU A 326 -16.67 16.91 -15.49
C LEU A 326 -15.73 17.48 -14.41
N LEU A 327 -14.97 18.52 -14.72
CA LEU A 327 -13.99 19.08 -13.78
C LEU A 327 -14.68 19.74 -12.58
N ARG A 328 -15.83 20.39 -12.79
CA ARG A 328 -16.66 20.93 -11.71
C ARG A 328 -17.24 19.82 -10.86
N ASP A 329 -17.66 18.72 -11.47
CA ASP A 329 -18.20 17.57 -10.75
C ASP A 329 -17.13 16.89 -9.89
N ILE A 330 -15.92 16.68 -10.43
CA ILE A 330 -14.74 16.25 -9.67
C ILE A 330 -14.48 17.17 -8.47
N ALA A 331 -14.56 18.49 -8.69
CA ALA A 331 -14.34 19.45 -7.62
C ALA A 331 -15.46 19.44 -6.57
N ALA A 332 -16.72 19.24 -6.97
CA ALA A 332 -17.87 19.16 -6.09
C ALA A 332 -17.79 17.94 -5.14
N HIS A 333 -17.21 16.84 -5.63
CA HIS A 333 -16.93 15.60 -4.89
C HIS A 333 -15.64 15.66 -4.06
N GLY A 334 -14.85 16.73 -4.19
CA GLY A 334 -13.66 16.94 -3.38
C GLY A 334 -12.58 15.88 -3.58
N LEU A 335 -12.45 15.35 -4.80
CA LEU A 335 -11.38 14.41 -5.16
C LEU A 335 -10.02 14.96 -4.70
N LYS A 336 -9.17 14.08 -4.19
CA LYS A 336 -7.89 14.47 -3.58
C LYS A 336 -6.84 13.40 -3.78
N ASN A 337 -5.58 13.75 -3.50
CA ASN A 337 -4.43 12.85 -3.55
C ASN A 337 -4.27 12.21 -4.95
N ARG A 338 -4.18 13.07 -5.97
CA ARG A 338 -4.01 12.66 -7.37
C ARG A 338 -2.85 13.39 -8.02
N TYR A 339 -2.22 12.70 -8.95
CA TYR A 339 -1.26 13.29 -9.87
C TYR A 339 -1.99 13.76 -11.13
N VAL A 340 -1.70 14.97 -11.61
CA VAL A 340 -2.42 15.58 -12.74
C VAL A 340 -1.48 16.13 -13.79
N SER A 341 -1.72 15.82 -15.05
CA SER A 341 -1.12 16.51 -16.20
C SER A 341 -2.19 17.13 -17.08
N LEU A 342 -1.86 18.21 -17.79
CA LEU A 342 -2.82 18.97 -18.59
C LEU A 342 -2.32 19.14 -20.03
N ILE A 343 -3.20 18.93 -20.99
CA ILE A 343 -2.98 19.24 -22.41
C ILE A 343 -4.04 20.25 -22.85
N GLU A 344 -3.62 21.31 -23.52
CA GLU A 344 -4.55 22.25 -24.14
C GLU A 344 -4.35 22.31 -25.65
N ASN A 345 -5.42 22.49 -26.41
CA ASN A 345 -5.36 22.73 -27.85
C ASN A 345 -6.08 24.02 -28.22
N GLY A 346 -5.50 24.87 -29.07
CA GLY A 346 -6.16 26.03 -29.65
C GLY A 346 -5.35 26.69 -30.77
N SER A 347 -6.01 27.36 -31.71
CA SER A 347 -5.31 27.92 -32.88
C SER A 347 -4.73 29.31 -32.64
N TRP A 348 -5.49 30.23 -32.05
CA TRP A 348 -5.07 31.63 -31.86
C TRP A 348 -4.80 31.99 -30.39
N ALA A 349 -5.59 31.50 -29.44
CA ALA A 349 -5.44 31.80 -28.02
C ALA A 349 -5.76 30.59 -27.12
N PRO A 350 -4.87 29.57 -27.04
CA PRO A 350 -5.02 28.48 -26.07
C PRO A 350 -5.04 29.01 -24.64
N THR A 351 -6.07 28.64 -23.88
CA THR A 351 -6.20 29.01 -22.45
C THR A 351 -6.84 27.91 -21.59
N ALA A 352 -7.42 26.87 -22.21
CA ALA A 352 -8.10 25.81 -21.48
C ALA A 352 -7.24 25.15 -20.40
N GLY A 353 -5.94 24.95 -20.62
CA GLY A 353 -5.06 24.32 -19.64
C GLY A 353 -4.94 25.12 -18.34
N ASN A 354 -4.85 26.46 -18.44
CA ASN A 354 -4.82 27.31 -17.25
C ASN A 354 -6.17 27.30 -16.50
N LEU A 355 -7.28 27.30 -17.25
CA LEU A 355 -8.61 27.23 -16.66
C LEU A 355 -8.88 25.89 -15.97
N MET A 356 -8.47 24.77 -16.58
CA MET A 356 -8.57 23.43 -15.97
C MET A 356 -7.74 23.37 -14.69
N ARG A 357 -6.51 23.91 -14.70
CA ARG A 357 -5.67 24.02 -13.50
C ARG A 357 -6.37 24.78 -12.39
N GLY A 358 -7.00 25.92 -12.70
CA GLY A 358 -7.70 26.75 -11.71
C GLY A 358 -8.87 26.05 -11.01
N ILE A 359 -9.50 25.06 -11.65
CA ILE A 359 -10.56 24.24 -11.02
C ILE A 359 -9.97 23.16 -10.10
N LEU A 360 -8.84 22.56 -10.49
CA LEU A 360 -8.25 21.40 -9.80
C LEU A 360 -7.26 21.78 -8.69
N GLU A 361 -6.53 22.88 -8.83
CA GLU A 361 -5.52 23.34 -7.87
C GLU A 361 -6.06 23.58 -6.45
N PRO A 362 -7.30 24.06 -6.24
CA PRO A 362 -7.87 24.18 -4.89
C PRO A 362 -8.14 22.85 -4.18
N LEU A 363 -8.13 21.72 -4.91
CA LEU A 363 -8.38 20.41 -4.33
C LEU A 363 -7.17 19.92 -3.53
N LYS A 364 -7.44 19.20 -2.44
CA LYS A 364 -6.39 18.79 -1.49
C LYS A 364 -5.50 17.72 -2.10
N GLY A 365 -4.18 17.82 -1.88
CA GLY A 365 -3.24 16.76 -2.27
C GLY A 365 -3.12 16.54 -3.79
N MET A 366 -3.47 17.53 -4.60
CA MET A 366 -3.23 17.47 -6.05
C MET A 366 -1.77 17.79 -6.36
N THR A 367 -1.11 16.93 -7.13
CA THR A 367 0.27 17.13 -7.57
C THR A 367 0.31 17.25 -9.09
N PHE A 368 0.65 18.42 -9.61
CA PHE A 368 0.76 18.61 -11.05
C PHE A 368 2.12 18.13 -11.57
N ILE A 369 2.09 17.28 -12.58
CA ILE A 369 3.27 16.74 -13.25
C ILE A 369 3.53 17.56 -14.50
N GLY A 370 4.73 18.13 -14.58
CA GLY A 370 5.15 18.97 -15.70
C GLY A 370 4.34 20.26 -15.85
N ASP A 371 4.75 21.04 -16.86
CA ASP A 371 3.93 22.12 -17.37
C ASP A 371 2.83 21.58 -18.30
N LYS A 372 1.84 22.41 -18.61
CA LYS A 372 0.82 22.03 -19.60
C LYS A 372 1.46 21.87 -20.98
N LEU A 373 1.04 20.84 -21.72
CA LEU A 373 1.39 20.71 -23.14
C LEU A 373 0.42 21.55 -23.97
N THR A 374 0.93 22.56 -24.68
CA THR A 374 0.11 23.41 -25.56
C THR A 374 0.25 22.98 -27.02
N ILE A 375 -0.88 22.60 -27.62
CA ILE A 375 -0.99 22.22 -29.03
C ILE A 375 -1.63 23.38 -29.81
N ARG A 376 -1.03 23.75 -30.95
CA ARG A 376 -1.60 24.76 -31.86
C ARG A 376 -2.23 24.12 -33.07
N SER A 377 -3.55 23.99 -33.05
CA SER A 377 -4.39 23.29 -34.04
C SER A 377 -4.18 21.77 -34.05
N SER A 378 -2.97 21.29 -34.30
CA SER A 378 -2.61 19.86 -34.36
C SER A 378 -1.22 19.59 -33.80
N LEU A 379 -0.99 18.38 -33.31
CA LEU A 379 0.34 17.94 -32.89
C LEU A 379 1.28 17.93 -34.11
N THR A 380 2.52 18.36 -33.92
CA THR A 380 3.54 18.42 -34.99
C THR A 380 4.72 17.52 -34.65
N PRO A 381 5.51 17.05 -35.64
CA PRO A 381 6.71 16.24 -35.37
C PRO A 381 7.70 16.90 -34.40
N SER A 382 7.80 18.23 -34.42
CA SER A 382 8.67 18.97 -33.49
C SER A 382 8.23 18.89 -32.02
N GLN A 383 6.97 18.56 -31.76
CA GLN A 383 6.42 18.41 -30.40
C GLN A 383 6.45 16.97 -29.89
N GLU A 384 7.02 16.04 -30.67
CA GLU A 384 7.15 14.65 -30.24
C GLU A 384 8.01 14.53 -28.98
N ALA A 385 9.12 15.29 -28.91
CA ALA A 385 9.97 15.35 -27.73
C ALA A 385 9.24 15.91 -26.50
N ASP A 386 8.36 16.90 -26.66
CA ASP A 386 7.56 17.44 -25.56
C ASP A 386 6.56 16.40 -25.03
N LEU A 387 5.97 15.61 -25.94
CA LEU A 387 5.03 14.54 -25.59
C LEU A 387 5.76 13.37 -24.91
N ASP A 388 6.97 13.03 -25.36
CA ASP A 388 7.83 12.03 -24.71
C ASP A 388 8.26 12.50 -23.31
N ALA A 389 8.68 13.75 -23.17
CA ALA A 389 9.04 14.32 -21.87
C ALA A 389 7.85 14.30 -20.89
N LEU A 390 6.63 14.57 -21.37
CA LEU A 390 5.43 14.43 -20.55
C LEU A 390 5.17 12.97 -20.15
N ALA A 391 5.32 12.03 -21.08
CA ALA A 391 5.15 10.60 -20.80
C ALA A 391 6.20 10.08 -19.81
N ASP A 392 7.45 10.52 -19.94
CA ASP A 392 8.56 10.22 -19.01
C ASP A 392 8.24 10.78 -17.62
N ALA A 393 7.86 12.05 -17.52
CA ALA A 393 7.53 12.68 -16.24
C ALA A 393 6.36 11.98 -15.52
N ILE A 394 5.34 11.55 -16.27
CA ILE A 394 4.24 10.76 -15.71
C ILE A 394 4.74 9.39 -15.26
N ALA A 395 5.53 8.68 -16.08
CA ALA A 395 6.06 7.37 -15.72
C ALA A 395 6.98 7.41 -14.49
N ASP A 396 7.83 8.43 -14.39
CA ASP A 396 8.77 8.63 -13.28
C ASP A 396 8.09 9.04 -11.98
N SER A 397 6.84 9.55 -12.05
CA SER A 397 6.07 9.94 -10.87
C SER A 397 5.43 8.77 -10.12
N PHE A 398 5.36 7.58 -10.74
CA PHE A 398 4.90 6.39 -10.05
C PHE A 398 5.88 6.00 -8.94
N PRO A 399 5.38 5.57 -7.77
CA PRO A 399 6.25 5.04 -6.73
C PRO A 399 7.06 3.88 -7.29
N LYS A 400 8.39 3.99 -7.22
CA LYS A 400 9.29 2.88 -7.52
C LYS A 400 8.98 1.73 -6.56
N PRO A 401 9.13 0.46 -6.96
CA PRO A 401 8.81 -0.66 -6.10
C PRO A 401 9.56 -0.54 -4.78
N GLU A 402 8.84 -0.29 -3.69
CA GLU A 402 9.38 -0.43 -2.35
C GLU A 402 9.64 -1.92 -2.13
N ILE A 403 10.88 -2.27 -1.80
CA ILE A 403 11.18 -3.57 -1.20
C ILE A 403 10.57 -3.48 0.20
N PRO A 404 9.59 -4.32 0.56
CA PRO A 404 8.93 -4.21 1.85
C PRO A 404 9.96 -4.29 2.98
N GLU A 405 10.00 -3.29 3.84
CA GLU A 405 10.79 -3.35 5.07
C GLU A 405 10.27 -4.51 5.92
N ALA A 406 11.12 -5.52 6.10
CA ALA A 406 10.82 -6.60 7.02
C ALA A 406 10.69 -6.04 8.45
N PRO A 407 9.76 -6.54 9.27
CA PRO A 407 9.64 -6.10 10.66
C PRO A 407 10.98 -6.26 11.39
N GLU A 408 11.40 -5.22 12.11
CA GLU A 408 12.64 -5.23 12.91
C GLU A 408 12.63 -6.43 13.87
N THR A 409 13.41 -7.45 13.51
CA THR A 409 13.72 -8.58 14.38
C THR A 409 15.12 -8.37 14.95
N ALA A 410 15.31 -8.65 16.23
CA ALA A 410 16.62 -8.54 16.87
C ALA A 410 17.64 -9.45 16.15
N LEU A 411 18.75 -8.87 15.68
CA LEU A 411 19.83 -9.60 15.02
C LEU A 411 20.54 -10.52 16.03
N ASP A 412 20.68 -11.82 15.74
CA ASP A 412 21.55 -12.73 16.49
C ASP A 412 22.98 -12.67 15.91
N PRO A 413 23.97 -12.08 16.62
CA PRO A 413 25.34 -11.98 16.12
C PRO A 413 25.99 -13.35 15.86
N LYS A 414 25.51 -14.42 16.50
CA LYS A 414 26.03 -15.78 16.27
C LYS A 414 25.73 -16.28 14.86
N ALA A 415 24.73 -15.73 14.17
CA ALA A 415 24.45 -16.04 12.77
C ALA A 415 25.65 -15.69 11.86
N PHE A 416 26.35 -14.58 12.15
CA PHE A 416 27.52 -14.17 11.38
C PHE A 416 28.71 -15.13 11.55
N HIS A 417 28.79 -15.84 12.68
CA HIS A 417 29.81 -16.88 12.90
C HIS A 417 29.57 -18.16 12.07
N LYS A 418 28.42 -18.28 11.40
CA LYS A 418 28.12 -19.41 10.48
C LYS A 418 28.61 -19.16 9.06
N LEU A 419 29.01 -17.94 8.73
CA LEU A 419 29.61 -17.63 7.45
C LEU A 419 31.03 -18.23 7.41
N SER A 420 31.31 -19.01 6.36
CA SER A 420 32.61 -19.66 6.18
C SER A 420 33.55 -18.77 5.38
N TYR A 421 34.75 -18.54 5.90
CA TYR A 421 35.78 -17.70 5.30
C TYR A 421 37.15 -18.34 5.40
N GLY A 422 38.07 -17.97 4.50
CA GLY A 422 39.50 -18.21 4.68
C GLY A 422 40.12 -17.20 5.65
N LEU A 423 41.34 -17.48 6.12
CA LEU A 423 42.18 -16.51 6.84
C LEU A 423 43.39 -16.14 5.99
N TYR A 424 43.65 -14.84 5.88
CA TYR A 424 44.62 -14.29 4.94
C TYR A 424 45.49 -13.23 5.63
N ALA A 425 46.73 -13.10 5.19
CA ALA A 425 47.55 -11.93 5.52
C ALA A 425 47.56 -10.96 4.33
N ILE A 426 47.15 -9.72 4.58
CA ILE A 426 47.24 -8.63 3.61
C ILE A 426 48.49 -7.83 3.91
N SER A 427 49.41 -7.79 2.95
CA SER A 427 50.63 -7.00 3.07
C SER A 427 50.63 -5.82 2.12
N THR A 428 51.22 -4.74 2.61
CA THR A 428 51.24 -3.42 1.96
C THR A 428 52.59 -2.75 2.20
N LYS A 429 52.93 -1.77 1.39
CA LYS A 429 54.16 -0.99 1.55
C LYS A 429 53.90 0.48 1.25
N ASP A 430 54.35 1.37 2.12
CA ASP A 430 54.36 2.83 1.90
C ASP A 430 55.79 3.34 2.00
N GLY A 431 56.36 3.80 0.88
CA GLY A 431 57.77 4.16 0.79
C GLY A 431 58.69 2.99 1.19
N ALA A 432 59.43 3.13 2.30
CA ALA A 432 60.31 2.10 2.83
C ALA A 432 59.65 1.17 3.87
N LYS A 433 58.43 1.48 4.33
CA LYS A 433 57.77 0.76 5.43
C LYS A 433 56.89 -0.37 4.91
N ASP A 434 57.27 -1.60 5.18
CA ASP A 434 56.42 -2.78 4.97
C ASP A 434 55.44 -2.95 6.15
N ASN A 435 54.25 -3.47 5.88
CA ASN A 435 53.23 -3.74 6.89
C ASN A 435 52.36 -4.92 6.48
N ALA A 436 51.72 -5.57 7.45
CA ALA A 436 50.71 -6.58 7.19
C ALA A 436 49.59 -6.59 8.25
N CYS A 437 48.41 -7.10 7.88
CA CYS A 437 47.36 -7.45 8.84
C CYS A 437 46.66 -8.75 8.45
N ILE A 438 46.05 -9.39 9.44
CA ILE A 438 45.17 -10.55 9.22
C ILE A 438 43.77 -10.07 8.82
N VAL A 439 43.19 -10.70 7.81
CA VAL A 439 41.78 -10.51 7.40
C VAL A 439 41.13 -11.85 7.09
N ASN A 440 39.81 -11.90 7.15
CA ASN A 440 39.00 -13.05 6.71
C ASN A 440 38.06 -12.69 5.54
N THR A 441 38.19 -11.51 4.97
CA THR A 441 37.21 -10.93 4.02
C THR A 441 37.62 -11.06 2.56
N VAL A 442 38.71 -11.79 2.25
CA VAL A 442 39.13 -11.99 0.86
C VAL A 442 38.19 -12.98 0.18
N THR A 443 37.61 -12.54 -0.93
CA THR A 443 36.74 -13.37 -1.80
C THR A 443 37.13 -13.18 -3.25
N GLN A 444 37.05 -14.25 -4.06
CA GLN A 444 37.14 -14.12 -5.51
C GLN A 444 35.84 -13.50 -6.03
N LEU A 445 35.93 -12.32 -6.63
CA LEU A 445 34.77 -11.60 -7.17
C LEU A 445 34.39 -12.13 -8.56
N THR A 446 35.37 -12.29 -9.44
CA THR A 446 35.19 -12.82 -10.80
C THR A 446 36.38 -13.65 -11.23
N ASP A 447 36.13 -14.65 -12.08
CA ASP A 447 37.19 -15.46 -12.68
C ASP A 447 37.74 -14.87 -14.00
N ASN A 448 36.91 -14.14 -14.75
CA ASN A 448 37.33 -13.46 -15.97
C ASN A 448 36.64 -12.09 -16.10
N PRO A 449 37.37 -10.97 -15.90
CA PRO A 449 38.77 -10.89 -15.48
C PRO A 449 38.98 -11.40 -14.04
N LYS A 450 40.21 -11.81 -13.70
CA LYS A 450 40.56 -12.28 -12.34
C LYS A 450 40.48 -11.12 -11.35
N ARG A 451 39.48 -11.12 -10.47
CA ARG A 451 39.29 -10.06 -9.47
C ARG A 451 39.02 -10.65 -8.09
N VAL A 452 39.50 -9.93 -7.10
CA VAL A 452 39.26 -10.23 -5.68
C VAL A 452 38.70 -8.99 -4.99
N THR A 453 37.94 -9.23 -3.92
CA THR A 453 37.56 -8.20 -2.97
C THR A 453 38.24 -8.45 -1.63
N VAL A 454 38.53 -7.38 -0.89
CA VAL A 454 38.97 -7.45 0.51
C VAL A 454 38.38 -6.28 1.28
N ALA A 455 37.74 -6.56 2.41
CA ALA A 455 37.28 -5.52 3.33
C ALA A 455 38.27 -5.38 4.49
N VAL A 456 38.88 -4.20 4.63
CA VAL A 456 39.88 -3.94 5.68
C VAL A 456 39.35 -2.89 6.63
N ASN A 457 39.50 -3.14 7.93
CA ASN A 457 39.06 -2.22 8.98
C ASN A 457 39.76 -0.85 8.80
N ASN A 458 38.97 0.22 8.82
CA ASN A 458 39.44 1.59 8.60
C ASN A 458 40.48 2.07 9.63
N SER A 459 40.51 1.47 10.83
CA SER A 459 41.51 1.76 11.86
C SER A 459 42.89 1.13 11.58
N ASN A 460 42.98 0.13 10.69
CA ASN A 460 44.24 -0.53 10.36
C ASN A 460 45.11 0.33 9.43
N LEU A 461 46.42 0.43 9.72
CA LEU A 461 47.40 1.05 8.83
C LEU A 461 47.36 0.46 7.41
N THR A 462 47.03 -0.83 7.29
CA THR A 462 46.87 -1.52 6.02
C THR A 462 45.79 -0.87 5.14
N ALA A 463 44.62 -0.52 5.71
CA ALA A 463 43.54 0.12 4.94
C ALA A 463 43.97 1.50 4.41
N GLU A 464 44.63 2.30 5.25
CA GLU A 464 45.20 3.59 4.84
C GLU A 464 46.24 3.41 3.72
N THR A 465 47.12 2.42 3.87
CA THR A 465 48.17 2.16 2.88
C THR A 465 47.58 1.73 1.55
N ILE A 466 46.56 0.86 1.53
CA ILE A 466 45.88 0.45 0.30
C ILE A 466 45.21 1.65 -0.38
N LYS A 467 44.52 2.52 0.38
CA LYS A 467 43.92 3.75 -0.15
C LYS A 467 44.96 4.64 -0.80
N LYS A 468 46.16 4.73 -0.21
CA LYS A 468 47.25 5.57 -0.69
C LYS A 468 47.98 5.01 -1.91
N THR A 469 48.28 3.72 -1.92
CA THR A 469 49.17 3.11 -2.92
C THR A 469 48.44 2.34 -4.01
N GLY A 470 47.18 1.96 -3.76
CA GLY A 470 46.34 1.20 -4.69
C GLY A 470 46.81 -0.23 -4.94
N VAL A 471 47.73 -0.77 -4.14
CA VAL A 471 48.27 -2.13 -4.32
C VAL A 471 48.38 -2.88 -2.99
N PHE A 472 48.16 -4.20 -3.03
CA PHE A 472 48.36 -5.11 -1.90
C PHE A 472 48.72 -6.51 -2.39
N ASN A 473 49.25 -7.32 -1.48
CA ASN A 473 49.33 -8.77 -1.67
C ASN A 473 48.41 -9.49 -0.70
N VAL A 474 47.95 -10.68 -1.09
CA VAL A 474 47.23 -11.63 -0.27
C VAL A 474 48.10 -12.86 -0.09
N SER A 475 48.43 -13.22 1.15
CA SER A 475 48.99 -14.53 1.50
C SER A 475 47.86 -15.41 2.04
N VAL A 476 47.58 -16.54 1.38
CA VAL A 476 46.58 -17.53 1.79
C VAL A 476 47.19 -18.44 2.85
N LEU A 477 46.80 -18.24 4.11
CA LEU A 477 47.40 -18.93 5.24
C LEU A 477 46.99 -20.41 5.26
N THR A 478 47.80 -21.25 5.87
CA THR A 478 47.58 -22.70 5.98
C THR A 478 47.20 -23.12 7.40
N GLU A 479 46.61 -24.31 7.56
CA GLU A 479 46.23 -24.85 8.87
C GLU A 479 47.39 -25.01 9.86
N SER A 480 48.65 -25.01 9.39
CA SER A 480 49.86 -25.02 10.24
C SER A 480 50.24 -23.65 10.81
N THR A 481 49.52 -22.58 10.47
CA THR A 481 49.81 -21.22 10.96
C THR A 481 49.72 -21.17 12.49
N PRO A 482 50.81 -20.82 13.20
CA PRO A 482 50.79 -20.73 14.65
C PRO A 482 49.98 -19.51 15.12
N PHE A 483 49.36 -19.61 16.31
CA PHE A 483 48.60 -18.51 16.90
C PHE A 483 49.44 -17.23 17.05
N ASP A 484 50.73 -17.37 17.38
CA ASP A 484 51.64 -16.23 17.53
C ASP A 484 51.77 -15.41 16.25
N LEU A 485 51.77 -16.05 15.06
CA LEU A 485 51.79 -15.33 13.78
C LEU A 485 50.51 -14.51 13.58
N ILE A 486 49.35 -15.08 13.91
CA ILE A 486 48.06 -14.39 13.82
C ILE A 486 48.01 -13.22 14.82
N LYS A 487 48.54 -13.43 16.03
CA LYS A 487 48.63 -12.41 17.08
C LYS A 487 49.51 -11.23 16.64
N ASP A 488 50.72 -11.50 16.17
CA ASP A 488 51.68 -10.47 15.75
C ASP A 488 51.14 -9.61 14.60
N LEU A 489 50.46 -10.24 13.64
CA LEU A 489 49.92 -9.55 12.47
C LEU A 489 48.54 -8.92 12.73
N GLY A 490 47.72 -9.51 13.60
CA GLY A 490 46.31 -9.15 13.77
C GLY A 490 45.99 -8.27 14.98
N PHE A 491 46.78 -8.35 16.07
CA PHE A 491 46.41 -7.78 17.38
C PHE A 491 47.23 -6.53 17.74
N VAL A 492 48.25 -6.23 16.93
CA VAL A 492 49.13 -5.08 17.11
C VAL A 492 48.94 -4.12 15.94
N SER A 493 49.06 -2.81 16.17
CA SER A 493 49.02 -1.80 15.10
C SER A 493 50.36 -1.72 14.37
N GLY A 494 50.33 -1.68 13.03
CA GLY A 494 51.53 -1.47 12.21
C GLY A 494 52.07 -0.03 12.29
N ARG A 495 51.34 0.89 12.94
CA ARG A 495 51.83 2.27 13.17
C ARG A 495 52.96 2.26 14.18
N ASP A 496 52.79 1.48 15.25
CA ASP A 496 53.63 1.51 16.45
C ASP A 496 54.65 0.38 16.48
N HIS A 497 54.42 -0.71 15.74
CA HIS A 497 55.30 -1.86 15.66
C HIS A 497 55.57 -2.28 14.21
N ASP A 498 56.83 -2.60 13.91
CA ASP A 498 57.20 -3.23 12.65
C ASP A 498 56.95 -4.74 12.73
N LYS A 499 55.84 -5.17 12.13
CA LYS A 499 55.33 -6.54 12.19
C LYS A 499 56.11 -7.54 11.35
N LEU A 500 56.93 -7.06 10.41
CA LEU A 500 57.64 -7.89 9.43
C LEU A 500 59.16 -7.83 9.61
N SER A 501 59.67 -6.93 10.46
CA SER A 501 61.10 -6.84 10.79
C SER A 501 61.65 -8.12 11.41
N GLY A 502 62.83 -8.54 10.96
CA GLY A 502 63.56 -9.70 11.49
C GLY A 502 62.97 -11.06 11.13
N ARG A 503 61.88 -11.12 10.35
CA ARG A 503 61.28 -12.38 9.89
C ARG A 503 62.11 -13.04 8.79
N SER A 504 62.33 -14.35 8.91
CA SER A 504 63.02 -15.17 7.90
C SER A 504 62.05 -15.81 6.89
N ASP A 505 60.75 -15.77 7.17
CA ASP A 505 59.68 -16.39 6.40
C ASP A 505 58.93 -15.39 5.50
N VAL A 506 59.67 -14.45 4.91
CA VAL A 506 59.13 -13.43 4.01
C VAL A 506 59.93 -13.33 2.71
N ALA A 507 59.24 -13.04 1.61
CA ALA A 507 59.83 -12.73 0.30
C ALA A 507 59.08 -11.57 -0.36
N ARG A 508 59.52 -11.14 -1.55
CA ARG A 508 58.86 -10.07 -2.32
C ARG A 508 58.31 -10.60 -3.64
N THR A 509 57.10 -10.17 -3.98
CA THR A 509 56.51 -10.34 -5.31
C THR A 509 57.02 -9.27 -6.27
N ALA A 510 56.72 -9.42 -7.57
CA ALA A 510 57.17 -8.51 -8.61
C ALA A 510 56.67 -7.05 -8.45
N ASN A 511 55.54 -6.84 -7.76
CA ASN A 511 55.04 -5.49 -7.41
C ASN A 511 55.81 -4.84 -6.23
N GLY A 512 56.86 -5.48 -5.70
CA GLY A 512 57.72 -4.95 -4.64
C GLY A 512 57.19 -5.10 -3.22
N LEU A 513 55.98 -5.65 -3.03
CA LEU A 513 55.38 -5.88 -1.72
C LEU A 513 55.88 -7.19 -1.12
N THR A 514 56.02 -7.20 0.20
CA THR A 514 56.38 -8.41 0.96
C THR A 514 55.21 -9.38 0.98
N TYR A 515 55.45 -10.69 1.11
CA TYR A 515 54.45 -11.71 1.42
C TYR A 515 55.05 -12.79 2.31
N LEU A 516 54.21 -13.56 3.02
CA LEU A 516 54.65 -14.64 3.89
C LEU A 516 54.96 -15.90 3.06
N THR A 517 56.17 -16.43 3.16
CA THR A 517 56.57 -17.69 2.51
C THR A 517 56.29 -18.90 3.39
N GLY A 518 56.34 -18.73 4.71
CA GLY A 518 55.99 -19.76 5.70
C GLY A 518 54.50 -19.77 6.02
N ASN A 519 53.92 -20.96 6.20
CA ASN A 519 52.50 -21.17 6.52
C ASN A 519 51.52 -20.52 5.54
N THR A 520 51.92 -20.43 4.26
CA THR A 520 51.13 -19.89 3.15
C THR A 520 51.13 -20.91 2.01
N ASN A 521 49.97 -21.15 1.39
CA ASN A 521 49.87 -22.06 0.23
C ASN A 521 49.72 -21.33 -1.11
N ALA A 522 49.33 -20.06 -1.11
CA ALA A 522 49.27 -19.24 -2.31
C ALA A 522 49.50 -17.76 -1.99
N VAL A 523 50.04 -17.02 -2.96
CA VAL A 523 50.16 -15.56 -2.93
C VAL A 523 49.49 -14.94 -4.15
N LEU A 524 48.81 -13.82 -3.95
CA LEU A 524 48.21 -13.02 -5.01
C LEU A 524 48.69 -11.57 -4.89
N SER A 525 49.10 -10.96 -6.00
CA SER A 525 49.33 -9.52 -6.12
C SER A 525 48.13 -8.85 -6.76
N ALA A 526 47.68 -7.74 -6.17
CA ALA A 526 46.44 -7.09 -6.57
C ALA A 526 46.61 -5.56 -6.73
N LYS A 527 45.87 -4.99 -7.68
CA LYS A 527 45.76 -3.55 -7.95
C LYS A 527 44.31 -3.10 -7.82
N VAL A 528 44.06 -2.11 -6.97
CA VAL A 528 42.71 -1.60 -6.67
C VAL A 528 42.09 -0.94 -7.91
N ILE A 529 40.82 -1.29 -8.17
CA ILE A 529 39.96 -0.70 -9.21
C ILE A 529 38.93 0.24 -8.55
N SER A 530 38.38 -0.14 -7.40
CA SER A 530 37.46 0.69 -6.63
C SER A 530 37.62 0.47 -5.12
N ALA A 531 37.27 1.49 -4.35
CA ALA A 531 37.24 1.47 -2.90
C ALA A 531 35.94 2.12 -2.42
N GLU A 532 35.18 1.42 -1.58
CA GLU A 532 33.89 1.88 -1.07
C GLU A 532 33.85 1.73 0.46
N ASP A 533 33.39 2.76 1.16
CA ASP A 533 33.37 2.81 2.62
C ASP A 533 32.02 2.35 3.17
N TYR A 534 32.05 1.36 4.07
CA TYR A 534 30.86 0.79 4.72
C TYR A 534 30.90 1.03 6.25
N GLY A 535 31.53 2.12 6.68
CA GLY A 535 31.59 2.55 8.07
C GLY A 535 32.85 2.06 8.77
N THR A 536 32.82 0.86 9.34
CA THR A 536 34.01 0.32 10.06
C THR A 536 35.07 -0.25 9.12
N HIS A 537 34.71 -0.59 7.89
CA HIS A 537 35.59 -1.21 6.90
C HIS A 537 35.46 -0.51 5.54
N THR A 538 36.57 -0.45 4.80
CA THR A 538 36.55 -0.15 3.37
C THR A 538 36.66 -1.44 2.57
N LEU A 539 35.75 -1.64 1.62
CA LEU A 539 35.81 -2.72 0.63
C LEU A 539 36.66 -2.27 -0.55
N PHE A 540 37.75 -2.99 -0.83
CA PHE A 540 38.58 -2.80 -2.01
C PHE A 540 38.24 -3.88 -3.03
N THR A 541 37.88 -3.47 -4.24
CA THR A 541 37.82 -4.36 -5.41
C THR A 541 39.09 -4.20 -6.20
N ALA A 542 39.77 -5.32 -6.50
CA ALA A 542 41.07 -5.29 -7.14
C ALA A 542 41.21 -6.31 -8.27
N GLU A 543 41.97 -5.93 -9.29
CA GLU A 543 42.45 -6.82 -10.33
C GLU A 543 43.64 -7.62 -9.80
N VAL A 544 43.63 -8.94 -10.03
CA VAL A 544 44.79 -9.80 -9.69
C VAL A 544 45.81 -9.69 -10.82
N THR A 545 46.98 -9.14 -10.50
CA THR A 545 48.06 -8.89 -11.47
C THR A 545 49.09 -10.03 -11.52
N ALA A 546 49.19 -10.83 -10.46
CA ALA A 546 49.97 -12.06 -10.41
C ALA A 546 49.40 -13.00 -9.33
N ALA A 547 49.55 -14.31 -9.52
CA ALA A 547 49.20 -15.32 -8.51
C ALA A 547 50.14 -16.54 -8.63
N GLU A 548 50.52 -17.11 -7.49
CA GLU A 548 51.43 -18.25 -7.40
C GLU A 548 50.98 -19.22 -6.30
N VAL A 549 51.06 -20.53 -6.58
CA VAL A 549 50.86 -21.59 -5.59
C VAL A 549 52.22 -21.96 -4.98
N LEU A 550 52.32 -21.85 -3.66
CA LEU A 550 53.55 -22.04 -2.90
C LEU A 550 53.62 -23.44 -2.26
N SER A 551 52.47 -24.05 -1.92
CA SER A 551 52.41 -25.40 -1.34
C SER A 551 51.05 -26.06 -1.56
N ALA A 552 50.98 -27.37 -1.34
CA ALA A 552 49.73 -28.14 -1.36
C ALA A 552 49.05 -28.26 0.02
N ALA A 553 49.55 -27.54 1.04
CA ALA A 553 48.98 -27.57 2.38
C ALA A 553 47.55 -26.96 2.39
N PRO A 554 46.63 -27.47 3.21
CA PRO A 554 45.25 -26.97 3.26
C PRO A 554 45.20 -25.52 3.76
N SER A 555 44.32 -24.72 3.16
CA SER A 555 44.09 -23.32 3.55
C SER A 555 43.41 -23.24 4.92
N LEU A 556 43.88 -22.32 5.75
CA LEU A 556 43.28 -22.00 7.03
C LEU A 556 41.91 -21.33 6.83
N THR A 557 40.87 -21.93 7.39
CA THR A 557 39.55 -21.30 7.47
C THR A 557 39.36 -20.61 8.81
N TYR A 558 38.46 -19.62 8.85
CA TYR A 558 38.07 -18.92 10.08
C TYR A 558 37.48 -19.88 11.12
N ALA A 559 36.71 -20.88 10.68
CA ALA A 559 36.18 -21.93 11.54
C ALA A 559 37.30 -22.77 12.17
N TYR A 560 38.25 -23.23 11.35
CA TYR A 560 39.40 -24.01 11.82
C TYR A 560 40.26 -23.22 12.83
N TYR A 561 40.46 -21.92 12.58
CA TYR A 561 41.16 -21.04 13.52
C TYR A 561 40.51 -21.03 14.91
N TYR A 562 39.18 -20.85 14.99
CA TYR A 562 38.47 -20.85 16.28
C TYR A 562 38.49 -22.19 17.00
N GLU A 563 38.45 -23.29 16.25
CA GLU A 563 38.35 -24.64 16.81
C GLU A 563 39.70 -25.17 17.30
N HIS A 564 40.78 -24.90 16.55
CA HIS A 564 42.08 -25.57 16.72
C HIS A 564 43.25 -24.65 17.07
N ILE A 565 43.23 -23.36 16.66
CA ILE A 565 44.41 -22.47 16.78
C ILE A 565 44.22 -21.41 17.88
N LYS A 566 43.03 -20.81 17.97
CA LYS A 566 42.75 -19.76 18.95
C LYS A 566 42.77 -20.38 20.37
N PRO A 567 43.58 -19.86 21.30
CA PRO A 567 43.58 -20.32 22.68
C PRO A 567 42.18 -20.26 23.27
N LYS A 568 41.70 -21.38 23.80
CA LYS A 568 40.45 -21.42 24.54
C LYS A 568 40.66 -20.71 25.88
N PRO A 569 39.70 -19.91 26.37
CA PRO A 569 39.80 -19.31 27.70
C PRO A 569 40.04 -20.41 28.73
N SER A 570 41.13 -20.30 29.49
CA SER A 570 41.35 -21.16 30.66
C SER A 570 40.29 -20.79 31.69
N VAL A 571 39.42 -21.73 32.04
CA VAL A 571 38.47 -21.59 33.15
C VAL A 571 39.31 -21.46 34.42
N ILE A 572 39.35 -20.27 35.00
CA ILE A 572 39.93 -20.06 36.33
C ILE A 572 38.88 -20.56 37.32
N GLU A 573 39.16 -21.68 38.01
CA GLU A 573 38.24 -22.32 38.97
C GLU A 573 38.10 -21.55 40.31
N GLU A 574 38.75 -20.39 40.47
CA GLU A 574 38.57 -19.54 41.65
C GLU A 574 37.41 -18.56 41.44
N LYS A 575 36.36 -18.74 42.26
CA LYS A 575 35.21 -17.83 42.38
C LYS A 575 35.67 -16.42 42.77
N LYS A 576 35.93 -15.58 41.77
CA LYS A 576 36.00 -14.13 41.94
C LYS A 576 34.79 -13.51 41.25
N THR A 577 34.07 -12.66 41.97
CA THR A 577 33.01 -11.82 41.43
C THR A 577 33.63 -10.82 40.45
N GLY A 578 33.17 -10.81 39.20
CA GLY A 578 33.78 -9.99 38.16
C GLY A 578 33.09 -10.10 36.81
N TRP A 579 33.78 -9.67 35.76
CA TRP A 579 33.30 -9.73 34.38
C TRP A 579 34.37 -10.40 33.51
N ILE A 580 33.99 -11.38 32.70
CA ILE A 580 34.89 -12.04 31.75
C ILE A 580 34.63 -11.54 30.33
N CYS A 581 35.69 -11.23 29.59
CA CYS A 581 35.61 -10.92 28.18
C CYS A 581 35.33 -12.20 27.38
N LYS A 582 34.16 -12.30 26.74
CA LYS A 582 33.76 -13.43 25.90
C LYS A 582 34.68 -13.65 24.69
N VAL A 583 35.44 -12.62 24.30
CA VAL A 583 36.32 -12.65 23.12
C VAL A 583 37.69 -13.27 23.40
N CYS A 584 38.28 -12.98 24.57
CA CYS A 584 39.66 -13.36 24.90
C CYS A 584 39.86 -13.98 26.29
N GLY A 585 38.84 -14.01 27.15
CA GLY A 585 38.91 -14.58 28.49
C GLY A 585 39.51 -13.67 29.56
N TYR A 586 39.83 -12.40 29.27
CA TYR A 586 40.28 -11.45 30.29
C TYR A 586 39.23 -11.26 31.38
N VAL A 587 39.63 -11.33 32.65
CA VAL A 587 38.75 -11.10 33.80
C VAL A 587 38.98 -9.71 34.38
N TYR A 588 37.93 -8.90 34.41
CA TYR A 588 37.86 -7.68 35.19
C TYR A 588 37.32 -8.01 36.59
N GLU A 589 38.11 -7.75 37.62
CA GLU A 589 37.73 -7.97 39.02
C GLU A 589 37.05 -6.71 39.58
N GLY A 590 35.72 -6.71 39.60
CA GLY A 590 34.88 -5.60 40.09
C GLY A 590 33.38 -5.89 39.93
N GLU A 591 32.52 -5.35 40.81
CA GLU A 591 31.08 -5.62 40.79
C GLU A 591 30.37 -5.02 39.55
N GLU A 592 30.83 -3.85 39.12
CA GLU A 592 30.32 -3.11 37.96
C GLU A 592 31.46 -2.83 36.98
N LEU A 593 31.22 -3.13 35.69
CA LEU A 593 32.15 -2.84 34.62
C LEU A 593 31.94 -1.38 34.14
N PRO A 594 32.93 -0.49 34.19
CA PRO A 594 32.79 0.89 33.72
C PRO A 594 32.31 0.93 32.27
N ALA A 595 31.39 1.83 31.92
CA ALA A 595 30.76 1.88 30.60
C ALA A 595 31.74 2.15 29.44
N ASP A 596 32.89 2.75 29.74
CA ASP A 596 34.00 3.03 28.81
C ASP A 596 35.14 2.02 28.92
N PHE A 597 34.96 0.90 29.64
CA PHE A 597 36.00 -0.10 29.83
C PHE A 597 36.30 -0.83 28.53
N ILE A 598 37.58 -0.79 28.14
CA ILE A 598 38.09 -1.50 26.97
C ILE A 598 38.97 -2.65 27.45
N CYS A 599 38.70 -3.87 26.96
CA CYS A 599 39.49 -5.05 27.30
C CYS A 599 40.98 -4.79 27.03
N PRO A 600 41.87 -4.91 28.03
CA PRO A 600 43.28 -4.61 27.84
C PRO A 600 43.96 -5.58 26.87
N LEU A 601 43.44 -6.81 26.73
CA LEU A 601 43.98 -7.85 25.85
C LEU A 601 43.50 -7.73 24.39
N CYS A 602 42.19 -7.66 24.14
CA CYS A 602 41.65 -7.71 22.78
C CYS A 602 41.07 -6.37 22.27
N LYS A 603 41.00 -5.34 23.11
CA LYS A 603 40.49 -3.99 22.78
C LYS A 603 38.99 -3.91 22.42
N HIS A 604 38.22 -4.95 22.72
CA HIS A 604 36.76 -4.92 22.62
C HIS A 604 36.11 -4.17 23.80
N GLY A 605 34.95 -3.57 23.57
CA GLY A 605 34.21 -2.79 24.56
C GLY A 605 33.41 -3.66 25.54
N VAL A 606 32.65 -2.99 26.41
CA VAL A 606 31.86 -3.60 27.48
C VAL A 606 30.80 -4.59 26.99
N GLU A 607 30.31 -4.45 25.77
CA GLU A 607 29.33 -5.33 25.12
C GLU A 607 29.80 -6.79 25.02
N ASP A 608 31.12 -6.99 24.99
CA ASP A 608 31.76 -8.29 24.88
C ASP A 608 32.17 -8.88 26.23
N PHE A 609 31.78 -8.25 27.34
CA PHE A 609 31.94 -8.80 28.68
C PHE A 609 30.65 -9.44 29.19
N GLU A 610 30.79 -10.50 29.97
CA GLU A 610 29.69 -11.12 30.70
C GLU A 610 30.03 -11.22 32.18
N LYS A 611 29.04 -11.01 33.05
CA LYS A 611 29.23 -11.06 34.49
C LYS A 611 29.43 -12.51 34.92
N ILE A 612 30.55 -12.79 35.58
CA ILE A 612 30.84 -14.09 36.20
C ILE A 612 30.42 -14.05 37.67
N ARG A 613 29.76 -15.12 38.12
CA ARG A 613 29.23 -15.26 39.48
C ARG A 613 30.22 -15.94 40.42
#